data_AF-A0A965D098-F1
#
_entry.id   AF-A0A965D098-F1
#
_cell.length_a   1.000
_cell.length_b   1.000
_cell.length_c   1.000
_cell.angle_alpha   90.00
_cell.angle_beta   90.00
_cell.angle_gamma   90.00
#
_symmetry.space_group_name_H-M   'P 1'
#
loop_
_entity.id
_entity.type
_entity.pdbx_description
1 polymer ?
#
loop_
_entity_poly.entity_id
_entity_poly.type
_entity_poly.pdbx_seq_one_letter_code
_entity_poly.pdbx_strand_id
1 'polypeptide(L)' 'MIVRPQFDPFPYLISGSVLAFYQALVAGRPLGHAATAAQSADAKFDLTSALQTLLKHNAISEVRE' A
#
# COMPACT_ATOMS: atom_id res chain seq x y z
N MET A 1 -14.72 9.08 -23.22
CA MET A 1 -13.62 8.85 -22.27
C MET A 1 -12.36 9.46 -22.89
N ILE A 2 -11.78 10.49 -22.28
CA ILE A 2 -10.51 11.08 -22.72
C ILE A 2 -9.43 10.44 -21.85
N VAL A 3 -8.54 9.66 -22.46
CA VAL A 3 -7.37 9.07 -21.78
C VAL A 3 -6.12 9.87 -22.13
N ARG A 4 -5.21 9.99 -21.17
CA ARG A 4 -3.84 10.47 -21.37
C ARG A 4 -2.90 9.30 -21.08
N PRO A 5 -2.59 8.44 -22.05
CA PRO A 5 -1.87 7.18 -21.80
C PRO A 5 -0.50 7.33 -21.12
N GLN A 6 0.13 8.51 -21.23
CA GLN A 6 1.42 8.83 -20.60
C GLN A 6 1.27 9.44 -19.19
N PHE A 7 0.06 9.82 -18.79
CA PHE A 7 -0.22 10.52 -17.54
C PHE A 7 -1.25 9.81 -16.66
N ASP A 8 -2.05 8.90 -17.23
CA ASP A 8 -2.99 8.09 -16.50
C ASP A 8 -2.22 6.96 -15.77
N PRO A 9 -2.39 6.82 -14.45
CA PRO A 9 -1.73 5.75 -13.71
C PRO A 9 -2.26 4.38 -14.16
N PHE A 10 -1.34 3.45 -14.38
CA PHE A 10 -1.70 2.06 -14.66
C PHE A 10 -2.07 1.34 -13.36
N PRO A 11 -3.21 0.62 -13.31
CA PRO A 11 -3.59 -0.12 -12.13
C PRO A 11 -2.56 -1.21 -11.83
N TYR A 12 -2.11 -1.27 -10.58
CA TYR A 12 -1.20 -2.30 -10.07
C TYR A 12 -1.96 -3.22 -9.11
N LEU A 13 -1.92 -4.52 -9.38
CA LEU A 13 -2.57 -5.52 -8.54
C LEU A 13 -1.75 -5.74 -7.27
N ILE A 14 -2.41 -5.63 -6.11
CA ILE A 14 -1.82 -5.89 -4.79
C ILE A 14 -2.49 -7.07 -4.11
N SER A 15 -1.79 -7.72 -3.17
CA SER A 15 -2.37 -8.78 -2.35
C SER A 15 -3.36 -8.22 -1.32
N GLY A 16 -4.20 -9.10 -0.77
CA GLY A 16 -5.13 -8.74 0.30
C GLY A 16 -4.44 -8.23 1.57
N SER A 17 -3.25 -8.76 1.89
CA SER A 17 -2.45 -8.29 3.03
C SER A 17 -1.89 -6.87 2.83
N VAL A 18 -1.45 -6.55 1.61
CA VAL A 18 -1.03 -5.18 1.23
C VAL A 18 -2.24 -4.22 1.23
N LEU A 19 -3.42 -4.70 0.85
CA LEU A 19 -4.66 -3.90 0.96
C LEU A 19 -4.99 -3.58 2.43
N ALA A 20 -4.91 -4.56 3.33
CA ALA A 20 -5.14 -4.35 4.76
C ALA A 20 -4.13 -3.35 5.37
N PHE A 21 -2.86 -3.46 4.97
CA PHE A 21 -1.81 -2.49 5.33
C PHE A 21 -2.17 -1.08 4.85
N TYR A 22 -2.49 -0.94 3.56
CA TYR A 22 -2.83 0.34 2.95
C TYR A 22 -4.06 0.99 3.61
N GLN A 23 -5.11 0.21 3.89
CA GLN A 23 -6.30 0.70 4.58
C GLN A 23 -6.00 1.22 5.99
N ALA A 24 -5.10 0.56 6.72
CA ALA A 24 -4.69 1.01 8.04
C ALA A 24 -3.92 2.35 7.97
N LEU A 25 -3.05 2.52 6.98
CA LEU A 25 -2.35 3.80 6.73
C LEU A 25 -3.32 4.92 6.35
N VAL A 26 -4.25 4.66 5.43
CA VAL A 26 -5.29 5.65 5.02
C VAL A 26 -6.18 6.04 6.20
N ALA A 27 -6.43 5.11 7.13
CA ALA A 27 -7.14 5.39 8.38
C ALA A 27 -6.31 6.18 9.41
N GLY A 28 -5.09 6.59 9.08
CA GLY A 28 -4.20 7.35 9.96
C GLY A 28 -3.61 6.51 11.10
N ARG A 29 -3.61 5.17 10.98
CA ARG A 29 -2.97 4.33 11.99
C ARG A 29 -1.45 4.38 11.83
N PRO A 30 -0.70 4.32 12.94
CA PRO A 30 0.76 4.28 12.88
C PRO A 30 1.27 3.10 12.05
N LEU A 31 2.43 3.27 11.44
CA LEU A 31 3.07 2.27 10.58
C LEU A 31 3.15 0.88 11.24
N GLY A 32 3.56 0.82 12.51
CA GLY A 32 3.65 -0.42 13.27
C GLY A 32 2.30 -1.15 13.37
N HIS A 33 1.21 -0.42 13.64
CA HIS A 33 -0.13 -1.00 13.69
C HIS A 33 -0.58 -1.49 12.31
N ALA A 34 -0.28 -0.74 11.25
CA ALA A 34 -0.62 -1.16 9.88
C ALA A 34 0.11 -2.47 9.51
N ALA A 35 1.39 -2.58 9.85
CA ALA A 35 2.19 -3.78 9.59
C ALA A 35 1.64 -5.00 10.35
N THR A 36 1.29 -4.84 11.63
CA THR A 36 0.70 -5.92 12.43
C THR A 36 -0.65 -6.38 11.87
N ALA A 37 -1.49 -5.46 11.40
CA ALA A 37 -2.78 -5.80 10.80
C ALA A 37 -2.60 -6.64 9.52
N ALA A 38 -1.61 -6.29 8.69
CA ALA A 38 -1.29 -7.02 7.47
C ALA A 38 -0.69 -8.41 7.74
N GLN A 39 0.20 -8.53 8.73
CA GLN A 39 0.75 -9.82 9.18
C GLN A 39 -0.32 -10.74 9.78
N SER A 40 -1.34 -10.17 10.44
CA SER A 40 -2.47 -10.94 10.97
C SER A 40 -3.33 -11.54 9.86
N ALA A 41 -3.41 -10.87 8.71
CA ALA A 41 -4.11 -11.37 7.53
C ALA A 41 -3.27 -12.38 6.73
N ASP A 42 -1.96 -12.21 6.67
CA ASP A 42 -1.02 -13.12 6.03
C ASP A 42 0.33 -13.09 6.74
N ALA A 43 0.72 -14.20 7.37
CA ALA A 43 1.99 -14.32 8.06
C ALA A 43 3.22 -14.16 7.13
N LYS A 44 3.04 -14.31 5.81
CA LYS A 44 4.08 -14.09 4.81
C LYS A 44 4.18 -12.63 4.35
N PHE A 45 3.37 -11.73 4.93
CA PHE A 45 3.43 -10.31 4.60
C PHE A 45 4.84 -9.74 4.88
N ASP A 46 5.44 -9.17 3.84
CA ASP A 46 6.70 -8.42 3.92
C ASP A 46 6.42 -6.92 3.80
N LEU A 47 6.67 -6.21 4.90
CA LEU A 47 6.53 -4.76 4.98
C LEU A 47 7.43 -4.04 3.96
N THR A 48 8.64 -4.55 3.73
CA THR A 48 9.61 -3.91 2.84
C THR A 48 9.09 -3.93 1.40
N SER A 49 8.69 -5.10 0.91
CA SER A 49 8.09 -5.26 -0.42
C SER A 49 6.79 -4.46 -0.59
N ALA A 50 5.95 -4.41 0.45
CA ALA A 50 4.73 -3.61 0.43
C ALA A 50 5.01 -2.11 0.28
N LEU A 51 5.93 -1.55 1.09
CA LEU A 51 6.31 -0.14 1.01
C LEU A 51 6.97 0.18 -0.34
N GLN A 52 7.87 -0.69 -0.82
CA GLN A 52 8.50 -0.51 -2.13
C GLN A 52 7.46 -0.44 -3.26
N THR A 53 6.49 -1.34 -3.25
CA THR A 53 5.38 -1.36 -4.22
C THR A 53 4.60 -0.05 -4.17
N LEU A 54 4.17 0.38 -2.98
CA LEU A 54 3.33 1.56 -2.82
C LEU A 54 4.08 2.85 -3.19
N LEU A 55 5.36 2.98 -2.82
CA LEU A 55 6.17 4.14 -3.17
C LEU A 55 6.50 4.17 -4.67
N LYS A 56 6.89 3.03 -5.26
CA LYS A 56 7.23 2.92 -6.68
C LYS A 56 6.06 3.33 -7.59
N HIS A 57 4.84 3.02 -7.18
CA HIS A 57 3.62 3.35 -7.92
C HIS A 57 2.96 4.65 -7.44
N ASN A 58 3.64 5.46 -6.62
CA ASN A 58 3.12 6.71 -6.04
C ASN A 58 1.75 6.56 -5.35
N ALA A 59 1.47 5.37 -4.80
CA ALA A 59 0.24 5.10 -4.04
C ALA A 59 0.32 5.71 -2.63
N ILE A 60 1.53 5.92 -2.09
CA ILE A 60 1.79 6.71 -0.89
C ILE A 60 2.96 7.66 -1.16
N SER A 61 2.94 8.83 -0.54
CA SER A 61 4.01 9.84 -0.64
C SER A 61 4.62 10.21 0.72
N GLU A 62 3.91 9.94 1.81
CA GLU A 62 4.38 10.10 3.17
C GLU A 62 3.86 8.96 4.05
N VAL A 63 4.60 8.64 5.11
CA VAL A 63 4.16 7.78 6.19
C VAL A 63 4.25 8.61 7.46
N ARG A 64 3.15 8.67 8.22
CA ARG A 64 3.13 9.37 9.51
C ARG A 64 3.45 8.37 10.62
N GLU A 65 4.37 8.75 11.50
CA GLU A 65 4.72 8.01 12.73
C GLU A 65 3.88 8.48 13.91
#